data_AF-Q9QZV0-F1
#
_entry.id   AF-Q9QZV0-F1
#
_cell.length_a   1.000
_cell.length_b   1.000
_cell.length_c   1.000
_cell.angle_alpha   90.00
_cell.angle_beta   90.00
_cell.angle_gamma   90.00
#
_symmetry.space_group_name_H-M   'P 1'
#
loop_
_entity.id
_entity.type
_entity.pdbx_description
1 polymer ?
#
loop_
_entity_poly.entity_id
_entity_poly.type
_entity_poly.pdbx_seq_one_letter_code
_entity_poly.pdbx_strand_id
1 'polypeptide(L)'
;FRDQVKSEFSKSFQKQMQNYLTDNKTATILDKLQKENKCCGASNYTDWERIPGMAKDRVPDSCCINITVGCGNDFKESTIHTQGCVETIAAWLRKNVLLVAGAALGIIFSCCLVKSIRSGYEVM
;
A
#
# COMPACT_ATOMS: atom_id res chain seq x y z
N PHE A 1 15.68 -13.36 -3.13
CA PHE A 1 15.32 -12.35 -2.09
C PHE A 1 14.22 -11.40 -2.56
N ARG A 2 14.39 -10.64 -3.66
CA ARG A 2 13.37 -9.69 -4.17
C ARG A 2 12.02 -10.36 -4.47
N ASP A 3 12.03 -11.53 -5.10
CA ASP A 3 10.80 -12.26 -5.44
C ASP A 3 10.08 -12.79 -4.21
N GLN A 4 10.85 -13.22 -3.21
CA GLN A 4 10.30 -13.64 -1.91
C GLN A 4 9.61 -12.46 -1.21
N VAL A 5 10.26 -11.30 -1.13
CA VAL A 5 9.66 -10.08 -0.55
C VAL A 5 8.38 -9.70 -1.30
N LYS A 6 8.40 -9.74 -2.64
CA LYS A 6 7.20 -9.49 -3.45
C LYS A 6 6.10 -10.49 -3.16
N SER A 7 6.41 -11.78 -3.04
CA SER A 7 5.43 -12.83 -2.75
C SER A 7 4.81 -12.67 -1.37
N GLU A 8 5.61 -12.34 -0.35
CA GLU A 8 5.13 -12.12 1.01
C GLU A 8 4.29 -10.85 1.10
N PHE A 9 4.71 -9.79 0.40
CA PHE A 9 3.90 -8.58 0.28
C PHE A 9 2.57 -8.86 -0.42
N SER A 10 2.56 -9.64 -1.50
CA SER A 10 1.34 -10.06 -2.19
C SER A 10 0.39 -10.83 -1.28
N LYS A 11 0.90 -11.82 -0.54
CA LYS A 11 0.10 -12.59 0.43
C LYS A 11 -0.48 -11.67 1.51
N SER A 12 0.34 -10.78 2.06
CA SER A 12 -0.09 -9.82 3.08
C SER A 12 -1.16 -8.89 2.55
N PHE A 13 -0.98 -8.34 1.35
CA PHE A 13 -1.95 -7.44 0.70
C PHE A 13 -3.28 -8.16 0.48
N GLN A 14 -3.26 -9.36 -0.12
CA GLN A 14 -4.46 -10.18 -0.32
C GLN A 14 -5.16 -10.52 1.01
N LYS A 15 -4.39 -10.84 2.05
CA LYS A 15 -4.94 -11.09 3.39
C LYS A 15 -5.64 -9.86 3.97
N GLN A 16 -5.06 -8.66 3.78
CA GLN A 16 -5.70 -7.42 4.21
C GLN A 16 -6.99 -7.16 3.41
N MET A 17 -7.01 -7.42 2.10
CA MET A 17 -8.22 -7.25 1.30
C MET A 17 -9.41 -8.09 1.81
N GLN A 18 -9.16 -9.28 2.38
CA GLN A 18 -10.23 -10.10 2.97
C GLN A 18 -10.96 -9.42 4.14
N ASN A 19 -10.29 -8.50 4.85
CA ASN A 19 -10.89 -7.74 5.96
C ASN A 19 -11.34 -6.34 5.53
N TYR A 20 -11.35 -6.04 4.23
CA TYR A 20 -11.64 -4.69 3.74
C TYR A 20 -13.03 -4.20 4.17
N LEU A 21 -14.06 -5.05 4.13
CA LEU A 21 -15.43 -4.66 4.51
C LEU A 21 -15.69 -4.71 6.02
N THR A 22 -14.81 -5.34 6.81
CA THR A 22 -15.02 -5.60 8.24
C THR A 22 -14.12 -4.77 9.15
N ASP A 23 -12.96 -4.32 8.67
CA ASP A 23 -12.02 -3.49 9.40
C ASP A 23 -11.79 -2.15 8.69
N ASN A 24 -12.36 -1.09 9.28
CA ASN A 24 -12.23 0.29 8.80
C ASN A 24 -10.77 0.75 8.68
N LYS A 25 -9.89 0.28 9.57
CA LYS A 25 -8.46 0.65 9.53
C LYS A 25 -7.79 0.01 8.33
N THR A 26 -8.06 -1.27 8.09
CA THR A 26 -7.57 -1.98 6.89
C THR A 26 -8.12 -1.35 5.62
N ALA A 27 -9.40 -1.01 5.57
CA ALA A 27 -10.01 -0.29 4.45
C ALA A 27 -9.27 1.02 4.15
N THR A 28 -9.07 1.85 5.18
CA THR A 28 -8.38 3.15 5.07
C THR A 28 -6.95 2.99 4.54
N ILE A 29 -6.22 1.97 5.00
CA ILE A 29 -4.85 1.71 4.56
C ILE A 29 -4.82 1.27 3.09
N LEU A 30 -5.70 0.34 2.72
CA LEU A 30 -5.78 -0.15 1.34
C LEU A 30 -6.22 0.96 0.37
N ASP A 31 -7.19 1.78 0.77
CA ASP A 31 -7.63 2.94 -0.01
C ASP A 31 -6.51 3.95 -0.23
N LYS A 32 -5.74 4.24 0.82
CA LYS A 32 -4.58 5.12 0.72
C LYS A 32 -3.53 4.55 -0.24
N LEU A 33 -3.20 3.27 -0.10
CA LEU A 33 -2.21 2.61 -0.96
C LEU A 33 -2.64 2.64 -2.43
N GLN A 34 -3.91 2.34 -2.71
CA GLN A 34 -4.48 2.37 -4.07
C GLN A 34 -4.44 3.77 -4.67
N LYS A 35 -4.89 4.78 -3.91
CA LYS A 35 -4.89 6.19 -4.34
C LYS A 35 -3.49 6.74 -4.61
N GLU A 36 -2.55 6.51 -3.69
CA GLU A 36 -1.18 7.05 -3.80
C GLU A 36 -0.38 6.38 -4.91
N ASN A 37 -0.60 5.09 -5.14
CA ASN A 37 0.15 4.31 -6.13
C ASN A 37 -0.61 4.11 -7.44
N LYS A 38 -1.82 4.66 -7.59
CA LYS A 38 -2.62 4.59 -8.83
C LYS A 38 -2.79 3.15 -9.33
N CYS A 39 -3.22 2.29 -8.41
CA CYS A 39 -3.38 0.84 -8.62
C CYS A 39 -4.70 0.37 -8.01
N CYS A 40 -5.14 -0.84 -8.37
CA CYS A 40 -6.34 -1.47 -7.81
C CYS A 40 -6.11 -2.96 -7.60
N GLY A 41 -6.40 -3.44 -6.38
CA GLY A 41 -6.16 -4.83 -5.99
C GLY A 41 -4.69 -5.19 -5.83
N ALA A 42 -4.39 -6.44 -5.46
CA ALA A 42 -3.02 -6.87 -5.19
C ALA A 42 -2.25 -7.10 -6.50
N SER A 43 -2.80 -7.97 -7.35
CA SER A 43 -2.29 -8.34 -8.68
C SER A 43 -3.03 -7.59 -9.78
N ASN A 44 -4.35 -7.43 -9.63
CA ASN A 44 -5.19 -6.60 -10.50
C ASN A 44 -6.54 -6.29 -9.85
N TYR A 45 -7.35 -5.41 -10.46
CA TYR A 45 -8.68 -5.00 -10.00
C TYR A 45 -9.63 -6.18 -9.79
N THR A 46 -9.50 -7.25 -10.59
CA THR A 46 -10.31 -8.47 -10.46
C THR A 46 -10.11 -9.21 -9.13
N ASP A 47 -9.07 -8.90 -8.35
CA ASP A 47 -8.90 -9.47 -7.01
C ASP A 47 -10.06 -9.10 -6.07
N TRP A 48 -10.73 -7.98 -6.34
CA TRP A 48 -11.90 -7.52 -5.58
C TRP A 48 -13.11 -8.45 -5.73
N GLU A 49 -13.24 -9.14 -6.86
CA GLU A 49 -14.31 -10.15 -7.09
C GLU A 49 -14.21 -11.34 -6.12
N ARG A 50 -13.03 -11.55 -5.52
CA ARG A 50 -12.77 -12.65 -4.57
C ARG A 50 -13.01 -12.24 -3.11
N ILE A 51 -13.41 -11.01 -2.85
CA ILE A 51 -13.64 -10.50 -1.49
C ILE A 51 -15.09 -10.79 -1.09
N PRO A 52 -15.33 -11.56 -0.01
CA PRO A 52 -16.68 -11.87 0.44
C PRO A 52 -17.50 -10.60 0.69
N GLY A 53 -18.70 -10.51 0.12
CA GLY A 53 -19.59 -9.35 0.26
C GLY A 53 -19.32 -8.21 -0.73
N MET A 54 -18.29 -8.32 -1.57
CA MET A 54 -18.09 -7.42 -2.70
C MET A 54 -18.78 -7.97 -3.97
N ALA A 55 -19.48 -7.10 -4.69
CA ALA A 55 -20.09 -7.48 -5.97
C ALA A 55 -19.02 -7.58 -7.07
N LYS A 56 -19.30 -8.36 -8.12
CA LYS A 56 -18.34 -8.61 -9.21
C LYS A 56 -17.91 -7.33 -9.94
N ASP A 57 -18.85 -6.44 -10.21
CA ASP A 57 -18.60 -5.17 -10.91
C ASP A 57 -18.35 -4.02 -9.91
N ARG A 58 -17.74 -4.34 -8.77
CA ARG A 58 -17.47 -3.38 -7.71
C ARG A 58 -16.01 -3.43 -7.27
N VAL A 59 -15.42 -2.24 -7.19
CA VAL A 59 -14.12 -1.99 -6.54
C VAL A 59 -14.29 -0.84 -5.53
N PRO A 60 -13.33 -0.64 -4.62
CA PRO A 60 -13.27 0.58 -3.82
C PRO A 60 -13.20 1.85 -4.68
N ASP A 61 -13.78 2.94 -4.21
CA ASP A 61 -13.69 4.25 -4.89
C ASP A 61 -12.25 4.75 -5.02
N SER A 62 -11.34 4.27 -4.16
CA SER A 62 -9.90 4.55 -4.23
C SER A 62 -9.23 4.00 -5.50
N CYS A 63 -9.86 3.06 -6.20
CA CYS A 63 -9.40 2.55 -7.49
C CYS A 63 -9.72 3.45 -8.67
N CYS A 64 -10.63 4.41 -8.52
CA CYS A 64 -11.06 5.26 -9.61
C CYS A 64 -9.98 6.26 -10.02
N ILE A 65 -9.89 6.53 -11.33
CA ILE A 65 -9.03 7.59 -11.87
C ILE A 65 -9.51 8.97 -11.36
N ASN A 66 -10.83 9.18 -11.41
CA ASN A 66 -11.50 10.33 -10.82
C ASN A 66 -12.30 9.86 -9.61
N ILE A 67 -11.79 10.15 -8.41
CA ILE A 67 -12.38 9.68 -7.16
C ILE A 67 -13.61 10.52 -6.83
N THR A 68 -14.79 9.92 -6.98
CA THR A 68 -16.06 10.45 -6.51
C THR A 68 -16.78 9.38 -5.70
N VAL A 69 -17.69 9.79 -4.82
CA VAL A 69 -18.47 8.84 -4.01
C VAL A 69 -19.21 7.87 -4.93
N GLY A 70 -18.97 6.57 -4.76
CA GLY A 70 -19.60 5.49 -5.50
C GLY A 70 -19.08 5.26 -6.92
N CYS A 71 -17.97 5.87 -7.33
CA CYS A 71 -17.38 5.67 -8.67
C CYS A 71 -16.91 4.23 -8.93
N GLY A 72 -16.61 3.47 -7.87
CA GLY A 72 -16.17 2.09 -7.95
C GLY A 72 -17.31 1.09 -8.16
N ASN A 73 -18.56 1.54 -8.11
CA ASN A 73 -19.74 0.72 -8.42
C ASN A 73 -20.00 0.73 -9.93
N ASP A 74 -20.33 -0.42 -10.50
CA ASP A 74 -20.62 -0.59 -11.94
C ASP A 74 -19.56 0.07 -12.82
N PHE A 75 -18.30 -0.11 -12.41
CA PHE A 75 -17.17 0.58 -13.00
C PHE A 75 -16.95 0.16 -14.46
N LYS A 76 -16.28 1.02 -15.23
CA LYS A 76 -15.68 0.65 -16.52
C LYS A 76 -14.17 0.56 -16.35
N GLU A 77 -13.52 -0.37 -17.05
CA GLU A 77 -12.05 -0.48 -16.99
C GLU A 77 -11.35 0.84 -17.33
N SER A 78 -11.93 1.67 -18.19
CA SER A 78 -11.41 3.00 -18.55
C SER A 78 -11.52 4.06 -17.46
N THR A 79 -12.27 3.80 -16.38
CA THR A 79 -12.50 4.76 -15.29
C THR A 79 -11.74 4.39 -14.01
N ILE A 80 -11.04 3.25 -13.99
CA ILE A 80 -10.30 2.76 -12.83
C ILE A 80 -8.84 2.45 -13.18
N HIS A 81 -8.01 2.30 -12.16
CA HIS A 81 -6.66 1.80 -12.30
C HIS A 81 -6.66 0.27 -12.40
N THR A 82 -6.41 -0.29 -13.58
CA THR A 82 -6.41 -1.75 -13.82
C THR A 82 -5.06 -2.42 -13.57
N GLN A 83 -4.24 -1.88 -12.68
CA GLN A 83 -2.91 -2.40 -12.39
C GLN A 83 -2.80 -2.77 -10.92
N GLY A 84 -2.18 -3.92 -10.61
CA GLY A 84 -2.03 -4.40 -9.24
C GLY A 84 -1.02 -3.61 -8.41
N CYS A 85 -1.39 -3.32 -7.17
CA CYS A 85 -0.56 -2.53 -6.26
C CYS A 85 0.76 -3.20 -5.90
N VAL A 86 0.84 -4.53 -5.90
CA VAL A 86 2.07 -5.25 -5.54
C VAL A 86 3.20 -4.93 -6.50
N GLU A 87 2.95 -4.98 -7.82
CA GLU A 87 3.99 -4.65 -8.79
C GLU A 87 4.23 -3.14 -8.88
N THR A 88 3.18 -2.32 -8.83
CA THR A 88 3.33 -0.86 -8.91
C THR A 88 4.16 -0.29 -7.75
N ILE A 89 3.91 -0.76 -6.52
CA ILE A 89 4.70 -0.38 -5.34
C ILE A 89 6.13 -0.91 -5.45
N ALA A 90 6.32 -2.17 -5.89
CA ALA A 90 7.64 -2.73 -6.08
C ALA A 90 8.46 -1.94 -7.13
N ALA A 91 7.84 -1.52 -8.23
CA ALA A 91 8.46 -0.67 -9.24
C ALA A 91 8.81 0.72 -8.67
N TRP A 92 7.90 1.33 -7.91
CA TRP A 92 8.16 2.61 -7.25
C TRP A 92 9.34 2.54 -6.27
N LEU A 93 9.40 1.48 -5.44
CA LEU A 93 10.51 1.25 -4.51
C LEU A 93 11.85 1.07 -5.23
N ARG A 94 11.86 0.32 -6.35
CA ARG A 94 13.09 0.14 -7.16
C ARG A 94 13.58 1.47 -7.73
N LYS A 95 12.67 2.32 -8.22
CA LYS A 95 13.00 3.63 -8.78
C LYS A 95 13.50 4.62 -7.73
N ASN A 96 12.98 4.54 -6.51
CA ASN A 96 13.26 5.47 -5.42
C ASN A 96 14.14 4.87 -4.31
N VAL A 97 14.86 3.77 -4.59
CA VAL A 97 15.62 3.03 -3.58
C VAL A 97 16.64 3.90 -2.83
N LEU A 98 17.25 4.87 -3.52
CA LEU A 98 18.20 5.80 -2.92
C LEU A 98 17.53 6.74 -1.90
N LEU A 99 16.32 7.22 -2.19
CA LEU A 99 15.56 8.07 -1.26
C LEU A 99 15.17 7.28 -0.01
N VAL A 100 14.71 6.05 -0.19
CA VAL A 100 14.34 5.16 0.92
C VAL A 100 15.56 4.83 1.78
N ALA A 101 16.69 4.49 1.16
CA ALA A 101 17.93 4.20 1.87
C ALA A 101 18.44 5.43 2.63
N GLY A 102 18.41 6.62 2.02
CA GLY A 102 18.79 7.87 2.67
C GLY A 102 17.92 8.19 3.88
N ALA A 103 16.59 8.03 3.77
CA ALA A 103 15.68 8.23 4.90
C ALA A 103 15.97 7.26 6.06
N ALA A 104 16.21 5.98 5.75
CA ALA A 104 16.56 4.98 6.76
C ALA A 104 17.88 5.32 7.48
N LEU A 105 18.91 5.71 6.73
CA LEU A 105 20.20 6.11 7.30
C LEU A 105 20.08 7.37 8.18
N GLY A 106 19.28 8.36 7.77
CA GLY A 106 19.02 9.56 8.55
C GLY A 106 18.33 9.26 9.89
N ILE A 107 17.35 8.34 9.88
CA ILE A 107 16.69 7.88 11.11
C ILE A 107 17.68 7.17 12.03
N ILE A 108 18.50 6.26 11.49
CA ILE A 108 19.52 5.55 12.28
C ILE A 108 20.51 6.55 12.90
N PHE A 109 21.03 7.47 12.09
CA PHE A 109 21.98 8.48 12.54
C PHE A 109 21.40 9.37 13.64
N SER A 110 20.18 9.89 13.45
CA SER A 110 19.50 10.70 14.47
C SER A 110 19.23 9.92 15.77
N CYS A 111 18.78 8.67 15.69
CA CYS A 111 18.61 7.82 16.87
C CYS A 111 19.94 7.55 17.61
N CYS A 112 21.03 7.34 16.88
CA CYS A 112 22.36 7.18 17.45
C CYS A 112 22.83 8.44 18.16
N LEU A 113 22.68 9.62 17.53
CA LEU A 113 23.04 10.90 18.14
C LEU A 113 22.28 11.15 19.45
N VAL A 114 20.96 10.92 19.47
CA VAL A 114 20.15 11.08 20.69
C VAL A 114 20.65 10.17 21.82
N LYS A 115 21.02 8.93 21.51
CA LYS A 115 21.57 7.99 22.50
C LYS A 115 22.93 8.45 23.04
N SER A 116 23.82 8.91 22.17
CA SER A 116 25.13 9.44 22.60
C SER A 116 24.99 10.66 23.49
N ILE A 117 24.06 11.57 23.18
CA ILE A 117 23.79 12.75 24.03
C ILE A 117 23.27 12.32 25.40
N ARG A 118 22.28 11.43 25.47
CA ARG A 118 21.73 10.95 26.76
C ARG A 118 22.79 10.27 27.63
N SER A 119 23.62 9.42 27.04
CA SER A 119 24.71 8.77 27.76
C SER A 119 25.74 9.76 28.32
N GLY A 120 25.92 10.93 27.69
CA GLY A 120 26.78 12.00 28.19
C GLY A 120 26.17 12.78 29.36
N TYR A 121 24.84 12.84 29.48
CA TYR A 121 24.16 13.46 30.62
C TYR A 121 24.06 12.54 31.84
N GLU A 122 23.98 11.21 31.66
CA GLU A 122 23.92 10.25 32.77
C GLU A 122 25.24 10.09 33.54
N VAL A 123 26.35 10.60 33.00
CA VAL A 123 27.68 10.59 33.65
C VAL A 123 28.02 11.92 34.34
N MET A 124 27.06 12.85 34.45
CA MET A 124 27.15 14.10 35.21
C MET A 124 26.22 14.10 36.42
#